data_AF-T0ZHT0-F1
#
_entry.id   AF-T0ZHT0-F1
#
_cell.length_a   1.000
_cell.length_b   1.000
_cell.length_c   1.000
_cell.angle_alpha   90.00
_cell.angle_beta   90.00
_cell.angle_gamma   90.00
#
_symmetry.space_group_name_H-M   'P 1'
#
loop_
_entity.id
_entity.type
_entity.pdbx_description
1 polymer ?
#
loop_
_entity_poly.entity_id
_entity_poly.type
_entity_poly.pdbx_seq_one_letter_code
_entity_poly.pdbx_strand_id
1 'polypeptide(L)'
;SATRERKGQSKKAILSEDILWDHDNYPPNELIPVLKSCLELNQAYQKQYEFTRERLLNMPKGKQFEFSPNQIFGKFDLFCRRVTKLIELFGTIQQFRTLEKHNLEGIGHILQTFYSFVNNFKKKNHKLLDYHNNTFDRDFVEFNVDVSSVETEL
;
A
#
# COMPACT_ATOMS: atom_id res chain seq x y z
N SER A 1 -50.50 5.78 3.65
CA SER A 1 -49.74 4.55 3.39
C SER A 1 -49.00 4.73 2.07
N ALA A 2 -47.79 5.32 2.01
CA ALA A 2 -46.50 4.81 2.47
C ALA A 2 -46.15 3.44 1.87
N THR A 3 -45.54 3.43 0.69
CA THR A 3 -44.42 2.51 0.37
C THR A 3 -43.46 3.21 -0.60
N ARG A 4 -42.32 3.63 -0.05
CA ARG A 4 -41.14 4.11 -0.76
C ARG A 4 -40.16 2.95 -0.76
N GLU A 5 -40.03 2.22 -1.86
CA GLU A 5 -38.96 1.22 -1.99
C GLU A 5 -37.71 1.87 -2.59
N ARG A 6 -36.74 2.15 -1.71
CA ARG A 6 -35.33 2.24 -2.06
C ARG A 6 -34.74 0.84 -2.01
N LYS A 7 -34.28 0.31 -3.14
CA LYS A 7 -33.16 -0.64 -3.22
C LYS A 7 -32.43 -0.28 -4.52
N GLY A 8 -31.22 0.25 -4.51
CA GLY A 8 -30.09 -0.24 -3.74
C GLY A 8 -29.21 -1.09 -4.66
N GLN A 9 -28.63 -0.47 -5.68
CA GLN A 9 -27.46 -1.02 -6.37
C GLN A 9 -26.45 0.12 -6.49
N SER A 10 -25.77 0.41 -5.37
CA SER A 10 -24.43 0.96 -5.47
C SER A 10 -23.58 -0.18 -6.03
N LYS A 11 -23.51 -0.27 -7.36
CA LYS A 11 -22.40 -0.95 -8.01
C LYS A 11 -21.18 -0.24 -7.47
N LYS A 12 -20.51 -0.81 -6.47
CA LYS A 12 -19.15 -0.39 -6.12
C LYS A 12 -18.39 -0.54 -7.43
N ALA A 13 -18.20 0.56 -8.14
CA ALA A 13 -17.24 0.61 -9.21
C ALA A 13 -15.96 0.08 -8.55
N ILE A 14 -15.47 -1.05 -9.05
CA ILE A 14 -14.13 -1.49 -8.71
C ILE A 14 -13.29 -0.33 -9.23
N LEU A 15 -12.90 0.57 -8.31
CA LEU A 15 -12.02 1.67 -8.66
C LEU A 15 -10.78 1.02 -9.27
N SER A 16 -10.47 1.36 -10.52
CA SER A 16 -9.25 0.87 -11.15
C SER A 16 -8.09 1.26 -10.26
N GLU A 17 -7.21 0.35 -9.87
CA GLU A 17 -6.08 0.65 -8.99
C GLU A 17 -5.13 1.69 -9.59
N ASP A 18 -5.27 1.99 -10.89
CA ASP A 18 -4.63 3.09 -11.60
C ASP A 18 -4.91 4.46 -10.97
N ILE A 19 -6.03 4.62 -10.24
CA ILE A 19 -6.35 5.86 -9.53
C ILE A 19 -5.27 6.24 -8.50
N LEU A 20 -4.50 5.27 -7.99
CA LEU A 20 -3.46 5.55 -7.00
C LEU A 20 -2.29 6.35 -7.61
N TRP A 21 -2.16 6.35 -8.94
CA TRP A 21 -1.22 7.19 -9.68
C TRP A 21 -1.76 8.60 -9.97
N ASP A 22 -3.04 8.85 -9.71
CA ASP A 22 -3.64 10.16 -9.85
C ASP A 22 -3.30 11.01 -8.63
N HIS A 23 -2.23 11.77 -8.74
CA HIS A 23 -1.76 12.60 -7.63
C HIS A 23 -2.63 13.82 -7.36
N ASP A 24 -3.60 14.15 -8.22
CA ASP A 24 -4.53 15.25 -7.98
C ASP A 24 -5.67 14.78 -7.07
N ASN A 25 -6.14 13.54 -7.27
CA ASN A 25 -7.17 12.94 -6.42
C ASN A 25 -6.62 12.17 -5.21
N TYR A 26 -5.42 11.60 -5.32
CA TYR A 26 -4.74 10.79 -4.30
C TYR A 26 -3.29 11.26 -4.13
N PRO A 27 -3.07 12.45 -3.57
CA PRO A 27 -1.72 12.97 -3.39
C PRO A 27 -0.95 12.10 -2.38
N PRO A 28 0.37 11.85 -2.57
CA PRO A 28 1.14 10.94 -1.72
C PRO A 28 1.07 11.26 -0.23
N ASN A 29 1.03 12.54 0.15
CA ASN A 29 0.93 12.98 1.54
C ASN A 29 -0.40 12.59 2.22
N GLU A 30 -1.45 12.29 1.47
CA GLU A 30 -2.74 11.80 1.99
C GLU A 30 -2.88 10.28 1.80
N LEU A 31 -2.42 9.75 0.66
CA LEU A 31 -2.48 8.33 0.36
C LEU A 31 -1.61 7.49 1.32
N ILE A 32 -0.38 7.93 1.60
CA ILE A 32 0.55 7.20 2.48
C ILE A 32 -0.04 6.99 3.88
N PRO A 33 -0.61 8.01 4.56
CA PRO A 33 -1.34 7.80 5.82
C PRO A 33 -2.42 6.73 5.75
N VAL A 34 -3.24 6.71 4.69
CA VAL A 34 -4.29 5.68 4.53
C VAL A 34 -3.68 4.28 4.43
N LEU A 35 -2.62 4.13 3.64
CA LEU A 35 -1.89 2.87 3.51
C LEU A 35 -1.28 2.43 4.85
N LYS A 36 -0.71 3.36 5.62
CA LYS A 36 -0.19 3.10 6.98
C LYS A 36 -1.30 2.64 7.94
N SER A 37 -2.47 3.27 7.88
CA SER A 37 -3.61 2.85 8.71
C SER A 37 -4.06 1.41 8.40
N CYS A 38 -3.91 0.92 7.17
CA CYS A 38 -4.15 -0.50 6.86
C CYS A 38 -3.17 -1.43 7.60
N LEU A 39 -1.89 -1.05 7.71
CA LEU A 39 -0.89 -1.80 8.46
C LEU A 39 -1.19 -1.78 9.96
N GLU A 40 -1.52 -0.61 10.50
CA GLU A 40 -1.89 -0.44 11.92
C GLU A 40 -3.13 -1.26 12.27
N LEU A 41 -4.14 -1.30 11.38
CA LEU A 41 -5.33 -2.11 11.57
C LEU A 41 -4.99 -3.60 11.66
N ASN A 42 -4.13 -4.12 10.77
CA ASN A 42 -3.70 -5.51 10.83
C ASN A 42 -2.93 -5.81 12.13
N GLN A 43 -2.03 -4.91 12.55
CA GLN A 43 -1.31 -5.06 13.82
C GLN A 43 -2.24 -5.06 15.03
N ALA A 44 -3.21 -4.15 15.07
CA ALA A 44 -4.20 -4.09 16.14
C ALA A 44 -5.05 -5.37 16.17
N TYR A 45 -5.42 -5.89 15.00
CA TYR A 45 -6.17 -7.14 14.89
C TYR A 45 -5.36 -8.34 15.40
N GLN A 46 -4.08 -8.46 15.03
CA GLN A 46 -3.19 -9.51 15.53
C GLN A 46 -3.00 -9.44 17.06
N LYS A 47 -2.77 -8.24 17.62
CA LYS A 47 -2.66 -8.05 19.07
C LYS A 47 -3.94 -8.46 19.81
N GLN A 48 -5.10 -8.07 19.29
CA GLN A 48 -6.38 -8.42 19.91
C GLN A 48 -6.66 -9.93 19.82
N TYR A 49 -6.24 -10.57 18.74
CA TYR A 49 -6.30 -12.00 18.57
C TYR A 49 -5.45 -12.73 19.62
N GLU A 50 -4.19 -12.31 19.79
CA GLU A 50 -3.27 -12.89 20.78
C GLU A 50 -3.80 -12.75 22.20
N PHE A 51 -4.24 -11.54 22.58
CA PHE A 51 -4.86 -11.29 23.87
C PHE A 51 -6.07 -12.20 24.13
N THR A 52 -6.94 -12.37 23.12
CA THR A 52 -8.12 -13.21 23.24
C THR A 52 -7.75 -14.68 23.39
N ARG A 53 -6.73 -15.14 22.64
CA ARG A 53 -6.21 -16.50 22.70
C ARG A 53 -5.62 -16.81 24.08
N GLU A 54 -4.76 -15.95 24.62
CA GLU A 54 -4.15 -16.11 25.95
C GLU A 54 -5.20 -16.16 27.06
N ARG A 55 -6.19 -15.26 27.00
CA ARG A 55 -7.30 -15.24 27.97
C ARG A 55 -8.09 -16.56 27.98
N LEU A 56 -8.30 -17.19 26.82
CA LEU A 56 -9.03 -18.46 26.72
C LEU A 56 -8.19 -19.66 27.19
N LEU A 57 -6.88 -19.66 26.91
CA LEU A 57 -5.95 -20.68 27.42
C LEU A 57 -5.93 -20.69 28.96
N ASN A 58 -6.04 -19.53 29.59
CA ASN A 58 -6.08 -19.39 31.05
C ASN A 58 -7.45 -19.73 31.68
N MET A 59 -8.47 -20.12 30.89
CA MET A 59 -9.79 -20.52 31.37
C MET A 59 -10.06 -22.03 31.14
N PRO A 60 -9.73 -22.91 32.10
CA PRO A 60 -9.76 -24.37 31.90
C PRO A 60 -11.15 -24.98 31.66
N LYS A 61 -12.24 -24.25 31.94
CA LYS A 61 -13.62 -24.69 31.69
C LYS A 61 -14.28 -24.02 30.47
N GLY A 62 -13.56 -23.15 29.76
CA GLY A 62 -14.06 -22.42 28.59
C GLY A 62 -13.79 -23.14 27.27
N LYS A 63 -14.58 -22.83 26.24
CA LYS A 63 -14.31 -23.27 24.87
C LYS A 63 -12.95 -22.73 24.43
N GLN A 64 -12.05 -23.62 24.03
CA GLN A 64 -10.72 -23.24 23.57
C GLN A 64 -10.77 -22.59 22.20
N PHE A 65 -9.73 -21.82 21.90
CA PHE A 65 -9.61 -21.08 20.65
C PHE A 65 -9.03 -21.99 19.57
N GLU A 66 -9.85 -22.38 18.58
CA GLU A 66 -9.49 -23.35 17.53
C GLU A 66 -9.33 -22.72 16.15
N PHE A 67 -8.89 -21.46 16.06
CA PHE A 67 -8.60 -20.87 14.76
C PHE A 67 -7.11 -20.94 14.45
N SER A 68 -6.78 -21.31 13.22
CA SER A 68 -5.42 -21.26 12.72
C SER A 68 -5.02 -19.81 12.45
N PRO A 69 -3.93 -19.28 13.06
CA PRO A 69 -3.41 -17.96 12.73
C PRO A 69 -3.15 -17.81 11.24
N ASN A 70 -2.63 -18.85 10.59
CA ASN A 70 -2.31 -18.82 9.16
C ASN A 70 -3.56 -18.66 8.28
N GLN A 71 -4.69 -19.26 8.67
CA GLN A 71 -5.95 -19.12 7.94
C GLN A 71 -6.55 -17.72 8.11
N ILE A 72 -6.30 -17.08 9.26
CA ILE A 72 -6.80 -15.74 9.55
C ILE A 72 -5.90 -14.69 8.89
N PHE A 73 -4.60 -14.76 9.10
CA PHE A 73 -3.65 -13.70 8.78
C PHE A 73 -2.88 -13.88 7.48
N GLY A 74 -2.81 -15.09 6.91
CA GLY A 74 -1.95 -15.36 5.75
C GLY A 74 -2.20 -14.42 4.56
N LYS A 75 -3.47 -14.08 4.27
CA LYS A 75 -3.80 -13.10 3.23
C LYS A 75 -3.51 -11.66 3.65
N PHE A 76 -3.71 -11.31 4.92
CA PHE A 76 -3.40 -9.98 5.45
C PHE A 76 -1.89 -9.72 5.43
N ASP A 77 -1.07 -10.72 5.71
CA ASP A 77 0.39 -10.58 5.70
C ASP A 77 0.90 -10.30 4.28
N LEU A 78 0.38 -11.01 3.27
CA LEU A 78 0.71 -10.75 1.87
C LEU A 78 0.26 -9.36 1.43
N PHE A 79 -0.96 -8.96 1.80
CA PHE A 79 -1.47 -7.62 1.53
C PHE A 79 -0.61 -6.54 2.21
N CYS A 80 -0.27 -6.69 3.48
CA CYS A 80 0.58 -5.75 4.22
C CYS A 80 1.96 -5.62 3.57
N ARG A 81 2.58 -6.72 3.15
CA ARG A 81 3.85 -6.68 2.40
C ARG A 81 3.76 -5.91 1.10
N ARG A 82 2.63 -5.95 0.39
CA ARG A 82 2.41 -5.13 -0.80
C ARG A 82 2.20 -3.66 -0.44
N VAL A 83 1.39 -3.38 0.56
CA VAL A 83 1.12 -2.02 1.06
C VAL A 83 2.40 -1.33 1.52
N THR A 84 3.32 -2.03 2.21
CA THR A 84 4.63 -1.47 2.59
C THR A 84 5.41 -0.98 1.38
N LYS A 85 5.48 -1.77 0.30
CA LYS A 85 6.17 -1.36 -0.94
C LYS A 85 5.50 -0.16 -1.62
N LEU A 86 4.18 -0.07 -1.58
CA LEU A 86 3.47 1.11 -2.10
C LEU A 86 3.77 2.36 -1.28
N ILE A 87 3.85 2.24 0.05
CA ILE A 87 4.26 3.35 0.92
C ILE A 87 5.66 3.83 0.56
N GLU A 88 6.60 2.90 0.35
CA GLU A 88 7.97 3.22 -0.09
C GLU A 88 7.97 3.91 -1.46
N LEU A 89 7.32 3.32 -2.47
CA LEU A 89 7.20 3.86 -3.82
C LEU A 89 6.67 5.29 -3.84
N PHE A 90 5.51 5.54 -3.21
CA PHE A 90 4.90 6.86 -3.17
C PHE A 90 5.69 7.82 -2.27
N GLY A 91 6.38 7.31 -1.25
CA GLY A 91 7.26 8.08 -0.39
C GLY A 91 8.46 8.63 -1.16
N THR A 92 9.14 7.80 -1.95
CA THR A 92 10.23 8.22 -2.83
C THR A 92 9.74 9.26 -3.84
N ILE A 93 8.60 9.04 -4.49
CA ILE A 93 8.00 10.03 -5.41
C ILE A 93 7.73 11.37 -4.70
N GLN A 94 7.22 11.34 -3.48
CA GLN A 94 6.98 12.55 -2.69
C GLN A 94 8.28 13.28 -2.35
N GLN A 95 9.35 12.56 -2.03
CA GLN A 95 10.67 13.15 -1.74
C GLN A 95 11.23 13.90 -2.96
N PHE A 96 11.24 13.26 -4.14
CA PHE A 96 11.71 13.90 -5.37
C PHE A 96 10.85 15.09 -5.81
N ARG A 97 9.52 15.02 -5.63
CA ARG A 97 8.63 16.18 -5.84
C ARG A 97 8.91 17.33 -4.88
N THR A 98 9.35 17.02 -3.67
CA THR A 98 9.74 18.04 -2.68
C THR A 98 11.08 18.67 -3.08
N LEU A 99 12.03 17.86 -3.53
CA LEU A 99 13.32 18.31 -4.05
C LEU A 99 13.16 19.27 -5.23
N GLU A 100 12.29 18.95 -6.19
CA GLU A 100 11.93 19.81 -7.33
C GLU A 100 11.42 21.19 -6.88
N LYS A 101 10.58 21.25 -5.85
CA LYS A 101 10.04 22.51 -5.31
C LYS A 101 11.10 23.41 -4.67
N HIS A 102 12.20 22.84 -4.19
CA HIS A 102 13.30 23.62 -3.61
C HIS A 102 14.21 24.27 -4.66
N ASN A 103 14.00 23.95 -5.95
CA ASN A 103 14.69 24.56 -7.10
C ASN A 103 16.22 24.67 -6.90
N LEU A 104 16.82 23.59 -6.45
CA LEU A 104 18.27 23.52 -6.29
C LEU A 104 18.95 23.62 -7.66
N GLU A 105 20.09 24.29 -7.73
CA GLU A 105 20.84 24.40 -8.97
C GLU A 105 21.50 23.03 -9.31
N GLY A 106 21.51 22.66 -10.58
CA GLY A 106 22.18 21.43 -11.05
C GLY A 106 21.38 20.12 -10.95
N ILE A 107 20.26 20.06 -10.21
CA ILE A 107 19.49 18.80 -10.02
C ILE A 107 18.50 18.47 -11.16
N GLY A 108 18.37 19.34 -12.17
CA GLY A 108 17.35 19.16 -13.22
C GLY A 108 17.49 17.84 -13.99
N HIS A 109 18.73 17.41 -14.28
CA HIS A 109 18.99 16.16 -14.98
C HIS A 109 18.64 14.93 -14.11
N ILE A 110 18.93 15.00 -12.81
CA ILE A 110 18.60 13.98 -11.80
C ILE A 110 17.08 13.77 -11.74
N LEU A 111 16.32 14.88 -11.64
CA LEU A 111 14.86 14.84 -11.64
C LEU A 111 14.29 14.25 -12.95
N GLN A 112 14.87 14.61 -14.09
CA GLN A 112 14.46 14.09 -15.40
C GLN A 112 14.66 12.57 -15.48
N THR A 113 15.82 12.07 -15.03
CA THR A 113 16.13 10.63 -14.98
C THR A 113 15.17 9.90 -14.04
N PHE A 114 14.96 10.43 -12.83
CA PHE A 114 14.02 9.87 -11.87
C PHE A 114 12.60 9.74 -12.44
N TYR A 115 12.05 10.82 -13.02
CA TYR A 115 10.71 10.79 -13.60
C TYR A 115 10.60 9.85 -14.81
N SER A 116 11.69 9.62 -15.54
CA SER A 116 11.75 8.58 -16.58
C SER A 116 11.51 7.18 -15.98
N PHE A 117 12.17 6.86 -14.86
CA PHE A 117 11.98 5.59 -14.15
C PHE A 117 10.56 5.43 -13.61
N VAL A 118 9.99 6.47 -12.99
CA VAL A 118 8.58 6.46 -12.54
C VAL A 118 7.63 6.19 -13.71
N ASN A 119 7.84 6.86 -14.84
CA ASN A 119 7.00 6.67 -16.03
C ASN A 119 7.15 5.27 -16.63
N ASN A 120 8.36 4.71 -16.66
CA ASN A 120 8.60 3.35 -17.13
C ASN A 120 7.94 2.32 -16.23
N PHE A 121 8.03 2.50 -14.90
CA PHE A 121 7.35 1.66 -13.94
C PHE A 121 5.82 1.72 -14.09
N LYS A 122 5.25 2.92 -14.23
CA LYS A 122 3.81 3.13 -14.43
C LYS A 122 3.31 2.46 -15.73
N LYS A 123 4.08 2.49 -16.82
CA LYS A 123 3.74 1.83 -18.10
C LYS A 123 3.63 0.31 -18.00
N LYS A 124 4.24 -0.33 -16.99
CA LYS A 124 4.08 -1.78 -16.74
C LYS A 124 2.65 -2.16 -16.27
N ASN A 125 1.81 -1.17 -15.96
CA ASN A 125 0.37 -1.30 -15.69
C ASN A 125 0.03 -2.35 -14.63
N HIS A 126 0.77 -2.33 -13.52
CA HIS A 126 0.57 -3.25 -12.41
C HIS A 126 -0.76 -3.00 -11.70
N LYS A 127 -1.43 -4.08 -11.31
CA LYS A 127 -2.43 -4.05 -10.24
C LYS A 127 -1.71 -3.85 -8.91
N LEU A 128 -1.61 -2.59 -8.49
CA LEU A 128 -0.82 -2.16 -7.35
C LEU A 128 -1.17 -2.89 -6.04
N LEU A 129 -2.45 -3.15 -5.78
CA LEU A 129 -2.94 -3.79 -4.55
C LEU A 129 -3.05 -5.32 -4.68
N ASP A 130 -2.88 -5.88 -5.88
CA ASP A 130 -2.86 -7.33 -6.08
C ASP A 130 -1.56 -7.95 -5.57
N TYR A 131 -1.66 -8.62 -4.43
CA TYR A 131 -0.57 -9.31 -3.75
C TYR A 131 -0.36 -10.77 -4.20
N HIS A 132 -1.14 -11.28 -5.17
CA HIS A 132 -0.96 -12.64 -5.70
C HIS A 132 0.10 -12.69 -6.82
N ASN A 133 0.42 -11.54 -7.41
CA ASN A 133 1.33 -11.44 -8.53
C ASN A 133 2.68 -10.83 -8.10
N ASN A 134 3.74 -11.64 -8.21
CA ASN A 134 5.11 -11.25 -7.87
C ASN A 134 5.81 -10.40 -8.94
N THR A 135 5.20 -10.18 -10.12
CA THR A 135 5.79 -9.34 -11.18
C THR A 135 6.05 -7.93 -10.68
N PHE A 136 5.10 -7.33 -9.96
CA PHE A 136 5.29 -6.03 -9.31
C PHE A 136 6.50 -6.05 -8.37
N ASP A 137 6.67 -7.10 -7.55
CA ASP A 137 7.78 -7.14 -6.57
C ASP A 137 9.14 -7.15 -7.26
N ARG A 138 9.27 -7.90 -8.37
CA ARG A 138 10.50 -7.89 -9.18
C ARG A 138 10.74 -6.52 -9.78
N ASP A 139 9.72 -5.97 -10.44
CA ASP A 139 9.82 -4.67 -11.10
C ASP A 139 10.07 -3.53 -10.11
N PHE A 140 9.59 -3.66 -8.87
CA PHE A 140 9.82 -2.70 -7.78
C PHE A 140 11.26 -2.76 -7.27
N VAL A 141 11.85 -3.96 -7.21
CA VAL A 141 13.29 -4.11 -6.89
C VAL A 141 14.14 -3.45 -7.98
N GLU A 142 13.82 -3.67 -9.27
CA GLU A 142 14.49 -2.99 -10.38
C GLU A 142 14.36 -1.46 -10.26
N PHE A 143 13.15 -0.96 -10.01
CA PHE A 143 12.91 0.46 -9.79
C PHE A 143 13.76 1.03 -8.66
N ASN A 144 13.90 0.32 -7.53
CA ASN A 144 14.73 0.79 -6.41
C ASN A 144 16.21 0.84 -6.78
N VAL A 145 16.71 -0.11 -7.58
CA VAL A 145 18.09 -0.08 -8.09
C VAL A 145 18.29 1.14 -9.01
N ASP A 146 17.34 1.37 -9.92
CA ASP A 146 17.37 2.53 -10.81
C ASP A 146 17.36 3.85 -9.99
N VAL A 147 16.50 3.97 -8.97
CA VAL A 147 16.43 5.15 -8.10
C VAL A 147 17.71 5.36 -7.31
N SER A 148 18.29 4.31 -6.73
CA SER A 148 19.56 4.44 -5.98
C SER A 148 20.73 4.89 -6.85
N SER A 149 20.71 4.61 -8.16
CA SER A 149 21.70 5.17 -9.09
C SER A 149 21.63 6.70 -9.15
N VAL A 150 20.42 7.26 -9.14
CA VAL A 150 20.15 8.70 -9.17
C VAL A 150 20.49 9.35 -7.83
N GLU A 151 20.26 8.66 -6.72
CA GLU A 151 20.67 9.10 -5.37
C GLU A 151 22.19 9.19 -5.21
N THR A 152 22.96 8.42 -5.99
CA THR A 152 24.42 8.48 -5.98
C THR A 152 24.96 9.69 -6.75
N GLU A 153 24.15 10.26 -7.65
CA GLU A 153 24.47 11.45 -8.46
C GLU A 153 24.07 12.78 -7.78
N LEU A 154 23.30 12.70 -6.68
CA LEU A 154 22.86 13.84 -5.84
C LEU A 154 23.93 14.28 -4.84
#